data_AF-J0WFL7-F1
#
_entry.id   AF-J0WFL7-F1
#
_cell.length_a   1.000
_cell.length_b   1.000
_cell.length_c   1.000
_cell.angle_alpha   90.00
_cell.angle_beta   90.00
_cell.angle_gamma   90.00
#
_symmetry.space_group_name_H-M   'P 1'
#
loop_
_entity.id
_entity.type
_entity.pdbx_description
1 polymer ?
#
loop_
_entity_poly.entity_id
_entity_poly.type
_entity_poly.pdbx_seq_one_letter_code
_entity_poly.pdbx_strand_id
1 'polypeptide(L)' 'MLVRPKSLFPSVIRSLGDVAEALVAAWPTDDGKEYIAAVKTCLDAIQGNIPAKTARAALVRAAEEAGTPVIAVVH' A
#
# COMPACT_ATOMS: atom_id res chain seq x y z
N MET A 1 13.02 10.20 -20.18
CA MET A 1 11.68 9.63 -19.88
C MET A 1 11.38 9.99 -18.43
N LEU A 2 10.59 11.04 -18.21
CA LEU A 2 10.21 11.52 -16.87
C LEU A 2 8.87 10.88 -16.51
N VAL A 3 8.89 9.91 -15.59
CA VAL A 3 7.66 9.33 -15.04
C VAL A 3 7.74 9.46 -13.52
N ARG A 4 7.11 10.51 -12.97
CA ARG A 4 6.56 10.66 -11.59
C ARG A 4 5.75 11.97 -11.58
N PRO A 5 4.66 12.11 -10.79
CA PRO A 5 4.23 11.29 -9.65
C PRO A 5 2.76 10.80 -9.69
N LYS A 6 2.44 9.69 -9.01
CA LYS A 6 1.06 9.21 -8.83
C LYS A 6 0.41 9.64 -7.49
N SER A 7 1.18 10.20 -6.55
CA SER A 7 0.66 11.00 -5.42
C SER A 7 1.78 11.82 -4.80
N LEU A 8 1.51 13.12 -4.54
CA LEU A 8 2.44 14.07 -3.93
C LEU A 8 2.06 14.40 -2.47
N PHE A 9 0.98 13.80 -1.96
CA PHE A 9 0.42 14.12 -0.64
C PHE A 9 0.40 12.88 0.25
N PRO A 10 0.69 13.03 1.55
CA PRO A 10 0.58 11.93 2.51
C PRO A 10 -0.88 11.47 2.65
N SER A 11 -1.12 10.19 2.40
CA SER A 11 -2.43 9.54 2.57
C SER A 11 -2.51 8.88 3.95
N VAL A 12 -3.58 9.15 4.71
CA VAL A 12 -3.81 8.51 6.00
C VAL A 12 -4.54 7.18 5.78
N ILE A 13 -3.95 6.08 6.25
CA ILE A 13 -4.50 4.74 6.07
C ILE A 13 -5.18 4.28 7.37
N ARG A 14 -6.51 4.16 7.38
CA ARG A 14 -7.31 3.73 8.55
C ARG A 14 -8.03 2.41 8.29
N SER A 15 -8.35 2.13 7.05
CA SER A 15 -9.16 0.99 6.61
C SER A 15 -8.49 0.18 5.50
N LEU A 16 -9.03 -0.99 5.18
CA LEU A 16 -8.63 -1.76 4.00
C LEU A 16 -8.99 -1.03 2.69
N GLY A 17 -10.05 -0.20 2.69
CA GLY A 17 -10.37 0.67 1.57
C GLY A 17 -9.26 1.69 1.30
N ASP A 18 -8.70 2.29 2.35
CA ASP A 18 -7.57 3.22 2.19
C ASP A 18 -6.32 2.51 1.66
N VAL A 19 -6.08 1.26 2.08
CA VAL A 19 -4.99 0.42 1.53
C VAL A 19 -5.21 0.17 0.04
N ALA A 20 -6.42 -0.21 -0.36
CA ALA A 20 -6.77 -0.45 -1.76
C ALA A 20 -6.62 0.81 -2.62
N GLU A 21 -7.12 1.95 -2.12
CA GLU A 21 -6.99 3.24 -2.81
C GLU A 21 -5.52 3.63 -2.97
N ALA A 22 -4.70 3.45 -1.93
CA ALA A 22 -3.27 3.71 -2.00
C ALA A 22 -2.59 2.87 -3.09
N LEU A 23 -2.92 1.59 -3.19
CA LEU A 23 -2.32 0.66 -4.16
C LEU A 23 -2.82 0.91 -5.60
N VAL A 24 -4.09 1.24 -5.79
CA VAL A 24 -4.67 1.34 -7.14
C VAL A 24 -4.49 2.75 -7.73
N ALA A 25 -4.82 3.77 -6.95
CA ALA A 25 -4.88 5.15 -7.45
C ALA A 25 -3.55 5.91 -7.24
N ALA A 26 -2.92 5.72 -6.08
CA ALA A 26 -1.82 6.57 -5.62
C ALA A 26 -0.41 5.96 -5.81
N TRP A 27 -0.32 4.70 -6.22
CA TRP A 27 0.94 3.95 -6.14
C TRP A 27 1.97 4.37 -7.21
N PRO A 28 3.22 4.65 -6.82
CA PRO A 28 4.20 5.28 -7.71
C PRO A 28 4.83 4.35 -8.76
N THR A 29 4.84 3.03 -8.53
CA THR A 29 5.48 2.03 -9.40
C THR A 29 4.69 0.72 -9.38
N ASP A 30 4.24 0.23 -10.53
CA ASP A 30 3.30 -0.88 -10.69
C ASP A 30 3.94 -2.27 -10.89
N ASP A 31 5.26 -2.36 -11.01
CA ASP A 31 5.97 -3.64 -11.27
C ASP A 31 6.72 -4.21 -10.05
N GLY A 32 6.60 -3.58 -8.88
CA GLY A 32 7.29 -4.00 -7.66
C GLY A 32 6.80 -5.35 -7.11
N LYS A 33 7.70 -6.24 -6.68
CA LYS A 33 7.31 -7.54 -6.09
C LYS A 33 6.50 -7.34 -4.81
N GLU A 34 6.86 -6.36 -3.99
CA GLU A 34 6.17 -6.06 -2.74
C GLU A 34 4.85 -5.35 -3.03
N TYR A 35 4.80 -4.52 -4.07
CA TYR A 35 3.54 -3.95 -4.56
C TYR A 35 2.53 -5.04 -4.97
N ILE A 36 2.94 -5.99 -5.81
CA ILE A 36 2.07 -7.10 -6.25
C ILE A 36 1.63 -7.93 -5.04
N ALA A 37 2.54 -8.19 -4.10
CA ALA A 37 2.21 -8.88 -2.86
C ALA A 37 1.20 -8.10 -2.01
N ALA A 38 1.33 -6.77 -1.92
CA ALA A 38 0.42 -5.89 -1.18
C ALA A 38 -0.98 -5.86 -1.82
N VAL A 39 -1.09 -5.83 -3.14
CA VAL A 39 -2.38 -5.92 -3.86
C VAL A 39 -3.09 -7.22 -3.54
N LYS A 40 -2.39 -8.36 -3.65
CA LYS A 40 -2.96 -9.68 -3.34
C LYS A 40 -3.40 -9.78 -1.87
N THR A 41 -2.51 -9.38 -0.96
CA THR A 41 -2.78 -9.40 0.48
C THR A 41 -3.96 -8.50 0.85
N CYS A 42 -4.09 -7.33 0.22
CA CYS A 42 -5.22 -6.43 0.45
C CYS A 42 -6.54 -7.10 0.02
N LEU A 43 -6.55 -7.76 -1.15
CA LEU A 43 -7.72 -8.48 -1.63
C LEU A 43 -8.12 -9.62 -0.67
N ASP A 44 -7.15 -10.42 -0.22
CA ASP A 44 -7.39 -11.50 0.74
C ASP A 44 -7.97 -10.98 2.06
N ALA A 45 -7.49 -9.81 2.52
CA ALA A 45 -8.00 -9.17 3.73
C ALA A 45 -9.42 -8.63 3.56
N ILE A 46 -9.75 -8.05 2.39
CA ILE A 46 -11.10 -7.57 2.06
C ILE A 46 -12.09 -8.74 2.01
N GLN A 47 -11.66 -9.88 1.50
CA GLN A 47 -12.45 -11.12 1.50
C GLN A 47 -12.59 -11.76 2.88
N GLY A 48 -11.85 -11.28 3.89
CA GLY A 48 -11.85 -11.83 5.24
C GLY A 48 -10.99 -13.09 5.42
N ASN A 49 -10.18 -13.46 4.42
CA ASN A 49 -9.31 -14.64 4.48
C ASN A 49 -8.12 -14.43 5.43
N ILE A 50 -7.69 -13.17 5.60
CA ILE A 50 -6.58 -12.79 6.49
C ILE A 50 -6.89 -11.52 7.28
N PRO A 51 -6.19 -11.29 8.42
CA PRO A 51 -6.37 -10.08 9.22
C PRO A 51 -5.96 -8.79 8.49
N ALA A 52 -6.68 -7.70 8.74
CA ALA A 52 -6.36 -6.38 8.17
C ALA A 52 -4.96 -5.86 8.53
N LYS A 53 -4.39 -6.29 9.67
CA LYS A 53 -2.99 -5.97 10.04
C LYS A 53 -1.97 -6.50 9.03
N THR A 54 -2.27 -7.63 8.38
CA THR A 54 -1.39 -8.25 7.38
C THR A 54 -1.35 -7.41 6.10
N ALA A 55 -2.51 -6.88 5.66
CA ALA A 55 -2.58 -5.95 4.54
C ALA A 55 -1.80 -4.65 4.83
N ARG A 56 -1.91 -4.11 6.05
CA ARG A 56 -1.11 -2.94 6.47
C ARG A 56 0.39 -3.23 6.41
N ALA A 57 0.84 -4.36 6.94
CA ALA A 57 2.26 -4.73 6.91
C ALA A 57 2.77 -4.95 5.47
N ALA A 58 1.94 -5.50 4.57
CA ALA A 58 2.29 -5.62 3.16
C ALA A 58 2.40 -4.25 2.47
N LEU A 59 1.50 -3.32 2.78
CA LEU A 59 1.56 -1.93 2.28
C LEU A 59 2.86 -1.23 2.70
N VAL A 60 3.31 -1.40 3.94
CA VAL A 60 4.57 -0.81 4.44
C VAL A 60 5.76 -1.33 3.64
N ARG A 61 5.87 -2.66 3.45
CA ARG A 61 6.95 -3.26 2.67
C ARG A 61 6.96 -2.78 1.22
N ALA A 62 5.78 -2.63 0.62
CA ALA A 62 5.65 -2.08 -0.71
C ALA A 62 6.13 -0.62 -0.76
N ALA A 63 5.80 0.19 0.25
CA ALA A 63 6.26 1.57 0.35
C ALA A 63 7.79 1.65 0.50
N GLU A 64 8.39 0.77 1.30
CA GLU A 64 9.84 0.65 1.45
C GLU A 64 10.52 0.33 0.10
N GLU A 65 9.99 -0.62 -0.68
CA GLU A 65 10.48 -0.94 -2.02
C GLU A 65 10.37 0.25 -2.99
N ALA A 66 9.28 1.00 -2.92
CA ALA A 66 9.06 2.18 -3.76
C ALA A 66 9.91 3.41 -3.35
N GLY A 67 10.61 3.33 -2.21
CA GLY A 67 11.30 4.47 -1.59
C GLY A 67 10.35 5.54 -1.05
N THR A 68 9.12 5.14 -0.68
CA THR A 68 8.10 6.02 -0.10
C THR A 68 8.20 5.99 1.42
N PRO A 69 8.43 7.14 2.09
CA PRO A 69 8.51 7.17 3.54
C PRO A 69 7.16 6.83 4.19
N VAL A 70 7.19 5.98 5.21
CA VAL A 70 6.01 5.59 6.01
C VAL A 70 6.12 6.19 7.40
N ILE A 71 5.04 6.82 7.86
CA ILE A 71 4.88 7.27 9.24
C ILE A 71 3.79 6.41 9.88
N ALA A 72 4.16 5.55 10.81
CA ALA A 72 3.23 4.70 11.54
C ALA A 72 3.04 5.24 12.96
N VAL A 73 1.79 5.41 13.37
CA VAL A 73 1.44 5.69 14.78
C VAL A 73 1.24 4.34 15.46
N VAL A 74 2.12 4.02 16.42
CA VAL A 74 1.96 2.89 17.34
C VAL A 74 1.21 3.37 18.57
N HIS A 75 0.10 2.71 18.89
CA HIS A 75 -0.72 2.95 20.08
C HIS A 75 -0.54 1.79 21.05
#